data_AF-A0A914PH68-F1
#
_entry.id   AF-A0A914PH68-F1
#
_cell.length_a   1.000
_cell.length_b   1.000
_cell.length_c   1.000
_cell.angle_alpha   90.00
_cell.angle_beta   90.00
_cell.angle_gamma   90.00
#
_symmetry.space_group_name_H-M   'P 1'
#
loop_
_entity.id
_entity.type
_entity.pdbx_description
1 polymer ?
#
loop_
_entity_poly.entity_id
_entity_poly.type
_entity_poly.pdbx_seq_one_letter_code
_entity_poly.pdbx_strand_id
1 'polypeptide(L)'
;MEKCSLIEKCIGEEFTDIREDLSHFDKAFDRAKAVEDGQIVPRRGIDKDYDTSLKKVAACEKACNEYLENVKRELKISVSFLVVYIFIFYNI
;
A
#
# COMPACT_ATOMS: atom_id res chain seq x y z
N MET A 1 38.89 -31.32 4.92
CA MET A 1 38.03 -30.18 4.52
C MET A 1 38.24 -29.10 5.56
N GLU A 2 39.03 -28.07 5.26
CA GLU A 2 39.15 -26.90 6.14
C GLU A 2 37.77 -26.25 6.26
N LYS A 3 37.25 -26.16 7.50
CA LYS A 3 36.05 -25.38 7.77
C LYS A 3 36.37 -23.90 7.56
N CYS A 4 35.56 -23.23 6.75
CA CYS A 4 35.74 -21.81 6.45
C CYS A 4 35.47 -20.99 7.73
N SER A 5 36.52 -20.39 8.30
CA SER A 5 36.47 -19.64 9.57
C SER A 5 35.49 -18.47 9.59
N LEU A 6 35.07 -18.00 8.41
CA LEU A 6 34.05 -16.96 8.26
C LEU A 6 32.64 -17.49 8.56
N ILE A 7 32.35 -18.74 8.20
CA ILE A 7 31.04 -19.36 8.42
C ILE A 7 30.79 -19.54 9.93
N GLU A 8 31.82 -19.94 10.68
CA GLU A 8 31.74 -20.15 12.12
C GLU A 8 31.49 -18.85 12.90
N LYS A 9 32.04 -17.72 12.42
CA LYS A 9 31.75 -16.38 12.96
C LYS A 9 30.36 -15.87 12.63
N CYS A 10 29.78 -16.27 11.51
CA CYS A 10 28.48 -15.78 11.05
C CYS A 10 27.29 -16.59 11.61
N ILE A 11 27.48 -17.89 11.87
CA ILE A 11 26.39 -18.83 12.17
C ILE A 11 26.55 -19.45 13.58
N GLY A 12 27.68 -19.23 14.26
CA GLY A 12 28.00 -19.88 15.53
C GLY A 12 28.48 -21.33 15.34
N GLU A 13 28.79 -22.01 16.44
CA GLU A 13 29.31 -23.40 16.41
C GLU A 13 28.23 -24.44 16.07
N GLU A 14 26.94 -24.14 16.33
CA GLU A 14 25.80 -25.02 16.06
C GLU A 14 24.85 -24.42 15.03
N PHE A 15 24.48 -25.23 14.04
CA PHE A 15 23.43 -24.90 13.08
C PHE A 15 22.08 -25.05 13.79
N THR A 16 21.48 -23.93 14.20
CA THR A 16 20.12 -23.91 14.75
C THR A 16 19.11 -24.38 13.70
N ASP A 17 18.04 -25.07 14.13
CA ASP A 17 17.00 -25.52 13.21
C ASP A 17 16.19 -24.32 12.67
N ILE A 18 16.54 -23.86 11.47
CA ILE A 18 15.90 -22.74 10.77
C ILE A 18 14.65 -23.14 9.98
N ARG A 19 14.15 -24.38 10.11
CA ARG A 19 12.95 -24.83 9.36
C ARG A 19 11.72 -23.99 9.65
N GLU A 20 11.57 -23.50 10.88
CA GLU A 20 10.46 -22.63 11.26
C GLU A 20 10.55 -21.27 10.56
N ASP A 21 11.74 -20.66 10.57
CA ASP A 21 12.00 -19.41 9.85
C ASP A 21 11.76 -19.56 8.35
N LEU A 22 12.24 -20.66 7.75
CA LEU A 22 12.01 -20.97 6.34
C LEU A 22 10.51 -21.11 6.03
N SER A 23 9.75 -21.80 6.89
CA SER A 23 8.29 -21.94 6.76
C SER A 23 7.57 -20.60 6.90
N HIS A 24 8.06 -19.71 7.77
CA HIS A 24 7.57 -18.35 7.92
C HIS A 24 7.78 -17.55 6.63
N PHE A 25 9.01 -17.50 6.10
CA PHE A 25 9.33 -16.78 4.87
C PHE A 25 8.60 -17.34 3.64
N ASP A 26 8.36 -18.65 3.59
CA ASP A 26 7.63 -19.28 2.49
C ASP A 26 6.16 -18.85 2.43
N LYS A 27 5.57 -18.54 3.60
CA LYS A 27 4.19 -18.04 3.71
C LYS A 27 4.10 -16.52 3.76
N ALA A 28 5.21 -15.84 4.02
CA ALA A 28 5.24 -14.40 4.24
C ALA A 28 4.93 -13.59 2.98
N PHE A 29 5.31 -14.06 1.79
CA PHE A 29 5.10 -13.34 0.53
C PHE A 29 4.93 -14.30 -0.66
N ASP A 30 4.47 -13.80 -1.80
CA ASP A 30 4.43 -14.57 -3.04
C ASP A 30 5.77 -14.42 -3.79
N ARG A 31 6.53 -15.51 -3.87
CA ARG A 31 7.86 -15.50 -4.49
C ARG A 31 7.79 -15.26 -6.00
N ALA A 32 6.79 -15.81 -6.69
CA ALA A 32 6.66 -15.65 -8.12
C ALA A 32 6.35 -14.18 -8.45
N LYS A 33 5.40 -13.60 -7.71
CA LYS A 33 5.04 -12.20 -7.85
C LYS A 33 6.16 -11.25 -7.44
N ALA A 34 6.94 -11.58 -6.41
CA ALA A 34 8.07 -10.74 -5.99
C ALA A 34 9.19 -10.68 -7.04
N VAL A 35 9.42 -11.76 -7.78
CA VAL A 35 10.38 -11.78 -8.90
C VAL A 35 9.85 -10.96 -10.09
N GLU A 36 8.55 -11.06 -10.37
CA GLU A 36 7.91 -10.29 -11.44
C GLU A 36 7.86 -8.78 -11.15
N ASP A 37 7.38 -8.40 -9.97
CA ASP A 37 7.20 -6.99 -9.56
C ASP A 37 8.53 -6.34 -9.14
N GLY A 38 9.60 -7.13 -8.93
CA GLY A 38 10.89 -6.67 -8.42
C GLY A 38 10.86 -6.18 -6.97
N GLN A 39 9.77 -6.45 -6.23
CA GLN A 39 9.58 -6.04 -4.84
C GLN A 39 8.92 -7.14 -4.02
N ILE A 40 9.38 -7.33 -2.78
CA ILE A 40 8.77 -8.29 -1.85
C ILE A 40 7.60 -7.61 -1.15
N VAL A 41 6.38 -8.10 -1.42
CA VAL A 41 5.15 -7.62 -0.78
C VAL A 41 4.69 -8.65 0.25
N PRO A 42 4.68 -8.30 1.56
CA PRO A 42 4.14 -9.18 2.59
C PRO A 42 2.67 -9.51 2.34
N ARG A 43 2.27 -10.74 2.65
CA ARG A 43 0.86 -11.11 2.72
C ARG A 43 0.21 -10.38 3.89
N ARG A 44 -1.06 -10.02 3.71
CA ARG A 44 -1.87 -9.39 4.74
C ARG A 44 -1.86 -10.23 6.02
N GLY A 45 -1.62 -9.58 7.15
CA GLY A 45 -1.58 -10.19 8.48
C GLY A 45 -0.22 -10.75 8.91
N ILE A 46 0.79 -10.75 8.04
CA ILE A 46 2.17 -11.16 8.39
C ILE A 46 2.91 -10.01 9.05
N ASP A 47 2.80 -8.81 8.47
CA ASP A 47 3.44 -7.59 8.96
C ASP A 47 2.36 -6.55 9.32
N LYS A 48 2.22 -6.28 10.63
CA LYS A 48 1.22 -5.35 11.15
C LYS A 48 1.52 -3.90 10.77
N ASP A 49 2.79 -3.54 10.65
CA ASP A 49 3.21 -2.17 10.32
C ASP A 49 2.98 -1.92 8.82
N TYR A 50 3.26 -2.91 7.98
CA TYR A 50 2.91 -2.89 6.57
C TYR A 50 1.39 -2.76 6.36
N ASP A 51 0.60 -3.61 7.01
CA ASP A 51 -0.88 -3.56 6.94
C ASP A 51 -1.44 -2.22 7.42
N THR A 52 -0.87 -1.66 8.48
CA THR A 52 -1.27 -0.37 9.02
C THR A 52 -0.94 0.77 8.04
N SER A 53 0.22 0.68 7.38
CA SER A 53 0.64 1.64 6.37
C SER A 53 -0.29 1.61 5.16
N LEU A 54 -0.66 0.42 4.67
CA LEU A 54 -1.64 0.27 3.60
C LEU A 54 -3.00 0.91 3.94
N LYS A 55 -3.48 0.73 5.18
CA LYS A 55 -4.72 1.37 5.65
C LYS A 55 -4.62 2.90 5.66
N LYS A 56 -3.48 3.45 6.09
CA LYS A 56 -3.24 4.89 6.11
C LYS A 56 -3.24 5.48 4.70
N VAL A 57 -2.56 4.82 3.76
CA VAL A 57 -2.54 5.22 2.35
C VAL A 57 -3.96 5.22 1.77
N ALA A 58 -4.70 4.12 1.94
CA ALA A 58 -6.07 4.03 1.45
C ALA A 58 -7.01 5.08 2.07
N ALA A 59 -6.84 5.40 3.36
CA ALA A 59 -7.60 6.46 4.01
C ALA A 59 -7.27 7.85 3.44
N CYS A 60 -5.99 8.11 3.15
CA CYS A 60 -5.54 9.36 2.52
C CYS A 60 -6.10 9.52 1.11
N GLU A 61 -5.98 8.48 0.27
CA GLU A 61 -6.56 8.47 -1.08
C GLU A 61 -8.07 8.69 -1.06
N LYS A 62 -8.77 8.04 -0.13
CA LYS A 62 -10.21 8.25 0.05
C LYS A 62 -10.53 9.70 0.41
N ALA A 63 -9.83 10.30 1.37
CA ALA A 63 -10.03 11.69 1.75
C ALA A 63 -9.76 12.66 0.58
N CYS A 64 -8.72 12.41 -0.20
CA CYS A 64 -8.43 13.19 -1.42
C CYS A 64 -9.55 13.07 -2.46
N ASN A 65 -10.05 11.86 -2.71
CA ASN A 65 -11.14 11.63 -3.65
C ASN A 65 -12.44 12.29 -3.18
N GLU A 66 -12.77 12.19 -1.89
CA GLU A 66 -13.94 12.87 -1.31
C GLU A 66 -13.84 14.39 -1.48
N TYR A 67 -12.66 14.97 -1.24
CA TYR A 67 -12.44 16.39 -1.47
C TYR A 67 -12.61 16.78 -2.94
N LEU A 68 -12.04 16.01 -3.87
CA LEU A 68 -12.19 16.24 -5.30
C LEU A 68 -13.67 16.20 -5.74
N GLU A 69 -14.44 15.24 -5.23
CA GLU A 69 -15.87 15.14 -5.55
C GLU A 69 -16.70 16.30 -4.96
N ASN A 70 -16.33 16.79 -3.77
CA ASN A 70 -16.98 17.98 -3.19
C ASN A 70 -16.72 19.22 -4.05
N VAL A 71 -15.48 19.45 -4.47
CA VAL A 71 -15.12 20.59 -5.34
C VAL A 71 -15.86 20.52 -6.67
N LYS A 72 -15.93 19.33 -7.30
CA LYS A 72 -16.71 19.14 -8.54
C LYS A 72 -18.19 19.47 -8.34
N ARG A 73 -18.77 19.08 -7.20
CA ARG A 73 -20.17 19.35 -6.88
C ARG A 73 -20.42 20.84 -6.70
N GLU A 74 -19.57 21.54 -5.95
CA GLU A 74 -19.68 22.99 -5.73
C GLU A 74 -19.57 23.77 -7.04
N LEU A 75 -18.59 23.42 -7.89
CA LEU A 75 -18.42 24.06 -9.19
C LEU A 75 -19.65 23.83 -10.09
N LYS A 76 -20.20 22.61 -10.10
CA LYS A 76 -21.42 22.31 -10.87
C LYS A 76 -22.63 23.11 -10.38
N ILE A 77 -22.78 23.26 -9.05
CA ILE A 77 -23.86 24.06 -8.46
C ILE A 77 -23.71 25.53 -8.84
N SER A 78 -22.49 26.09 -8.74
CA SER A 78 -22.20 27.48 -9.09
C SER A 78 -22.52 27.79 -10.56
N VAL A 79 -22.10 26.93 -11.49
CA VAL A 79 -22.39 27.10 -12.92
C VAL A 79 -23.89 26.99 -13.19
N SER A 80 -24.58 26.02 -12.58
CA SER A 80 -26.03 25.84 -12.77
C SER A 80 -26.81 27.06 -12.27
N PHE A 81 -26.42 27.62 -11.13
CA PHE A 81 -27.07 28.80 -10.55
C PHE A 81 -26.89 30.04 -11.44
N LEU A 82 -25.69 30.26 -11.98
CA LEU A 82 -25.42 31.37 -12.92
C LEU A 82 -26.24 31.26 -14.20
N VAL A 83 -26.35 30.05 -14.78
CA VAL A 83 -27.14 29.83 -16.00
C VAL A 83 -28.62 30.13 -15.75
N VAL A 84 -29.17 29.66 -14.62
CA VAL A 84 -30.57 29.93 -14.25
C VAL A 84 -30.79 31.42 -13.98
N TYR A 85 -29.87 32.07 -13.27
CA TYR A 85 -29.94 33.51 -13.00
C TYR A 85 -29.93 34.33 -14.30
N ILE A 86 -29.00 34.06 -15.21
CA ILE A 86 -28.95 34.77 -16.51
C ILE A 86 -30.24 34.53 -17.30
N PHE A 87 -30.76 33.30 -17.32
CA PHE A 87 -32.00 32.99 -18.04
C PHE A 87 -33.21 33.74 -17.46
N ILE A 88 -33.35 33.83 -16.14
CA ILE A 88 -34.47 34.54 -15.50
C ILE A 88 -34.38 36.05 -15.71
N PHE A 89 -33.18 36.64 -15.56
CA PHE A 89 -33.01 38.09 -15.51
C PHE A 89 -32.73 38.76 -16.86
N TYR A 90 -32.28 38.01 -17.87
CA TYR A 90 -31.95 38.57 -19.19
C TYR A 90 -32.83 38.05 -20.35
N ASN A 91 -33.77 37.13 -20.11
CA ASN A 91 -34.78 36.72 -21.10
C ASN A 91 -36.22 37.15 -20.75
N ILE A 92 -36.39 38.15 -19.89
CA ILE A 92 -37.64 38.93 -19.72
C ILE A 92 -37.40 40.31 -20.33
#